data_AF-A0A6P5G8I4-F1
#
_entry.id   AF-A0A6P5G8I4-F1
#
_cell.length_a   1.000
_cell.length_b   1.000
_cell.length_c   1.000
_cell.angle_alpha   90.00
_cell.angle_beta   90.00
_cell.angle_gamma   90.00
#
_symmetry.space_group_name_H-M   'P 1'
#
loop_
_entity.id
_entity.type
_entity.pdbx_description
1 polymer ?
#
loop_
_entity_poly.entity_id
_entity_poly.type
_entity_poly.pdbx_seq_one_letter_code
_entity_poly.pdbx_strand_id
1 'polypeptide(L)'
;MRPDGLNSDALWALSGLVWSKLPGSRIVTMMNCRSLDQSKQKQSKLDKCRGSQDPKREHECGRPLGLQFNERTGELYVADAYLGLRVVGDPDGEGKDKSNATRPIATQAQGLPFRFTNSLDIDQDSGVIYFTDSSTRFQRREFMSAVISRDKTGRLMKYDPKKKEEIQVLADSLSFPNGLALSKNGSFLLIAETTTCRILRYWLRKPHAATPTLEVVAQLPGFPDNIKRIPREGGGGGFWLALHSKRGRLLRWALSLPWLREVLLRVPFNLQKATVLLSKLSPRVQVIALRVSEEGEIVGALQYQGRNLRFVSEVKESDGKLWIGSVVLPFLGVHSLRGT
;
A
#
# COMPACT_ATOMS: atom_id res chain seq x y z
N MET A 1 -17.87 -32.89 15.83
CA MET A 1 -17.12 -32.66 17.09
C MET A 1 -16.44 -31.30 16.98
N ARG A 2 -16.64 -30.43 17.98
CA ARG A 2 -15.93 -29.16 18.10
C ARG A 2 -14.48 -29.41 18.50
N PRO A 3 -13.53 -28.60 18.00
CA PRO A 3 -12.43 -28.13 18.81
C PRO A 3 -12.71 -26.68 19.20
N ASP A 4 -12.80 -26.48 20.51
CA ASP A 4 -12.74 -25.18 21.17
C ASP A 4 -11.33 -24.58 21.04
N GLY A 5 -11.25 -23.25 21.01
CA GLY A 5 -10.00 -22.49 21.20
C GLY A 5 -9.44 -21.83 19.94
N LEU A 6 -9.89 -20.60 19.66
CA LEU A 6 -9.11 -19.56 18.96
C LEU A 6 -9.81 -18.21 19.21
N ASN A 7 -9.49 -17.59 20.34
CA ASN A 7 -9.75 -16.17 20.61
C ASN A 7 -8.71 -15.35 19.82
N SER A 8 -9.10 -14.81 18.67
CA SER A 8 -8.39 -13.68 18.06
C SER A 8 -9.30 -12.99 17.03
N ASP A 9 -9.89 -11.87 17.43
CA ASP A 9 -10.61 -10.94 16.54
C ASP A 9 -9.61 -10.28 15.59
N ALA A 10 -9.28 -10.94 14.47
CA ALA A 10 -8.31 -10.41 13.52
C ALA A 10 -8.96 -9.32 12.64
N LEU A 11 -8.57 -8.07 12.88
CA LEU A 11 -8.88 -6.90 12.06
C LEU A 11 -7.79 -6.69 11.00
N TRP A 12 -8.14 -6.71 9.71
CA TRP A 12 -7.20 -6.56 8.60
C TRP A 12 -7.59 -5.42 7.68
N ALA A 13 -6.60 -4.72 7.16
CA ALA A 13 -6.80 -3.75 6.09
C ALA A 13 -6.22 -4.26 4.77
N LEU A 14 -7.00 -4.20 3.70
CA LEU A 14 -6.61 -4.54 2.33
C LEU A 14 -7.13 -3.47 1.37
N SER A 15 -6.23 -2.75 0.69
CA SER A 15 -6.54 -1.82 -0.42
C SER A 15 -7.64 -0.78 -0.09
N GLY A 16 -7.65 -0.30 1.17
CA GLY A 16 -8.64 0.66 1.68
C GLY A 16 -9.89 0.05 2.33
N LEU A 17 -10.00 -1.28 2.41
CA LEU A 17 -11.07 -1.99 3.11
C LEU A 17 -10.55 -2.51 4.45
N VAL A 18 -11.26 -2.24 5.55
CA VAL A 18 -10.99 -2.84 6.86
C VAL A 18 -12.01 -3.94 7.15
N TRP A 19 -11.53 -5.10 7.58
CA TRP A 19 -12.30 -6.32 7.84
C TRP A 19 -12.08 -6.75 9.28
N SER A 20 -13.14 -6.95 10.08
CA SER A 20 -13.08 -7.72 11.32
C SER A 20 -13.72 -9.09 11.13
N LYS A 21 -13.18 -10.11 11.79
CA LYS A 21 -13.81 -11.42 11.93
C LYS A 21 -14.57 -11.45 13.27
N LEU A 22 -15.87 -11.12 13.26
CA LEU A 22 -16.77 -11.40 14.39
C LEU A 22 -17.60 -12.67 14.11
N PRO A 23 -18.07 -13.40 15.13
CA PRO A 23 -18.90 -14.59 14.94
C PRO A 23 -20.27 -14.17 14.37
N GLY A 24 -20.57 -14.59 13.14
CA GLY A 24 -21.86 -14.34 12.49
C GLY A 24 -21.93 -13.03 11.69
N SER A 25 -21.52 -13.11 10.42
CA SER A 25 -21.93 -12.22 9.32
C SER A 25 -21.49 -10.73 9.31
N ARG A 26 -20.68 -10.42 8.27
CA ARG A 26 -20.44 -9.13 7.59
C ARG A 26 -20.07 -7.90 8.42
N ILE A 27 -18.79 -7.50 8.34
CA ILE A 27 -18.38 -6.09 8.37
C ILE A 27 -17.49 -5.80 7.16
N VAL A 28 -18.04 -5.09 6.18
CA VAL A 28 -17.32 -4.43 5.07
C VAL A 28 -17.39 -2.94 5.37
N THR A 29 -16.39 -2.40 6.06
CA THR A 29 -16.29 -0.94 6.19
C THR A 29 -15.18 -0.48 5.25
N MET A 30 -15.61 0.08 4.11
CA MET A 30 -14.74 0.90 3.29
C MET A 30 -14.52 2.20 4.06
N MET A 31 -13.39 2.32 4.76
CA MET A 31 -13.09 3.52 5.52
C MET A 31 -12.76 4.63 4.53
N ASN A 32 -13.54 5.71 4.53
CA ASN A 32 -13.12 6.98 3.96
C ASN A 32 -12.54 7.79 5.13
N CYS A 33 -11.33 8.31 5.04
CA CYS A 33 -10.71 8.99 6.19
C CYS A 33 -11.44 10.27 6.64
N ARG A 34 -12.32 10.83 5.80
CA ARG A 34 -13.26 11.91 6.21
C ARG A 34 -14.65 11.42 6.61
N SER A 35 -14.95 10.13 6.49
CA SER A 35 -16.22 9.54 6.91
C SER A 35 -16.28 9.21 8.41
N LEU A 36 -15.49 9.88 9.24
CA LEU A 36 -15.31 9.58 10.66
C LEU A 36 -15.25 10.86 11.51
N ASP A 37 -15.90 11.94 11.08
CA ASP A 37 -15.88 13.25 11.75
C ASP A 37 -17.30 13.86 11.71
N GLN A 38 -18.11 13.57 12.73
CA GLN A 38 -19.51 14.02 12.84
C GLN A 38 -19.62 15.35 13.61
N SER A 39 -19.26 16.46 12.96
CA SER A 39 -19.86 17.75 13.31
C SER A 39 -21.12 17.98 12.44
N LYS A 40 -22.15 18.66 12.94
CA LYS A 40 -23.44 18.87 12.23
C LYS A 40 -23.30 19.48 10.83
N GLN A 41 -22.21 20.20 10.53
CA GLN A 41 -21.87 20.73 9.20
C GLN A 41 -21.18 19.69 8.28
N LYS A 42 -20.54 18.65 8.84
CA LYS A 42 -19.78 17.58 8.15
C LYS A 42 -20.59 16.32 7.82
N GLN A 43 -21.71 16.05 8.50
CA GLN A 43 -22.60 14.92 8.18
C GLN A 43 -22.99 14.88 6.69
N SER A 44 -23.29 16.05 6.11
CA SER A 44 -23.63 16.18 4.68
C SER A 44 -22.49 15.80 3.72
N LYS A 45 -21.23 15.93 4.14
CA LYS A 45 -20.03 15.59 3.35
C LYS A 45 -19.74 14.08 3.44
N LEU A 46 -20.00 13.52 4.61
CA LEU A 46 -20.00 12.11 4.94
C LEU A 46 -20.93 11.31 4.03
N ASP A 47 -22.20 11.73 3.94
CA ASP A 47 -23.21 11.13 3.07
C ASP A 47 -22.84 11.26 1.58
N LYS A 48 -22.21 12.38 1.20
CA LYS A 48 -21.73 12.60 -0.17
C LYS A 48 -20.54 11.70 -0.55
N CYS A 49 -19.73 11.24 0.40
CA CYS A 49 -18.53 10.43 0.12
C CYS A 49 -18.77 8.92 0.32
N ARG A 50 -19.79 8.55 1.09
CA ARG A 50 -20.13 7.15 1.38
C ARG A 50 -20.56 6.42 0.11
N GLY A 51 -19.88 5.31 -0.21
CA GLY A 51 -20.18 4.51 -1.40
C GLY A 51 -19.81 5.16 -2.74
N SER A 52 -19.26 6.39 -2.75
CA SER A 52 -18.81 7.03 -3.98
C SER A 52 -17.63 6.27 -4.59
N GLN A 53 -17.79 5.82 -5.82
CA GLN A 53 -16.71 5.21 -6.62
C GLN A 53 -16.08 6.21 -7.60
N ASP A 54 -16.48 7.48 -7.57
CA ASP A 54 -15.94 8.51 -8.47
C ASP A 54 -14.49 8.88 -8.08
N PRO A 55 -13.48 8.52 -8.90
CA PRO A 55 -12.08 8.85 -8.60
C PRO A 55 -11.82 10.35 -8.55
N LYS A 56 -12.67 11.17 -9.19
CA LYS A 56 -12.52 12.63 -9.16
C LYS A 56 -12.71 13.21 -7.77
N ARG A 57 -13.47 12.54 -6.91
CA ARG A 57 -13.84 13.01 -5.57
C ARG A 57 -12.94 12.48 -4.47
N GLU A 58 -11.95 11.65 -4.79
CA GLU A 58 -11.00 11.12 -3.79
C GLU A 58 -10.26 12.22 -3.04
N HIS A 59 -9.91 13.33 -3.70
CA HIS A 59 -9.27 14.47 -3.02
C HIS A 59 -10.17 15.16 -1.98
N GLU A 60 -11.50 15.04 -2.13
CA GLU A 60 -12.47 15.56 -1.17
C GLU A 60 -12.71 14.57 -0.03
N CYS A 61 -12.72 13.27 -0.33
CA CYS A 61 -13.16 12.20 0.57
C CYS A 61 -12.00 11.51 1.31
N GLY A 62 -10.78 11.60 0.77
CA GLY A 62 -9.65 10.74 1.11
C GLY A 62 -9.59 9.50 0.21
N ARG A 63 -8.45 8.83 0.25
CA ARG A 63 -8.25 7.49 -0.31
C ARG A 63 -7.17 6.80 0.51
N PRO A 64 -7.53 6.01 1.54
CA PRO A 64 -6.55 5.25 2.29
C PRO A 64 -5.95 4.16 1.40
N LEU A 65 -4.61 4.09 1.37
CA LEU A 65 -3.85 3.13 0.58
C LEU A 65 -3.03 2.20 1.50
N GLY A 66 -2.38 2.78 2.51
CA GLY A 66 -1.58 2.07 3.49
C GLY A 66 -2.25 2.08 4.84
N LEU A 67 -2.37 0.90 5.46
CA LEU A 67 -3.12 0.70 6.68
C LEU A 67 -2.39 -0.35 7.53
N GLN A 68 -2.12 -0.02 8.79
CA GLN A 68 -1.46 -0.94 9.72
C GLN A 68 -1.91 -0.64 11.15
N PHE A 69 -2.27 -1.68 11.89
CA PHE A 69 -2.52 -1.57 13.31
C PHE A 69 -1.21 -1.55 14.09
N ASN A 70 -1.16 -0.71 15.12
CA ASN A 70 -0.26 -0.91 16.23
C ASN A 70 -0.87 -1.97 17.15
N GLU A 71 -0.25 -3.15 17.20
CA GLU A 71 -0.79 -4.32 17.91
C GLU A 71 -0.86 -4.10 19.43
N ARG A 72 -0.06 -3.17 19.97
CA ARG A 72 -0.05 -2.86 21.40
C ARG A 72 -1.11 -1.86 21.81
N THR A 73 -1.32 -0.82 21.00
CA THR A 73 -2.29 0.25 21.33
C THR A 73 -3.67 0.00 20.71
N GLY A 74 -3.77 -0.87 19.71
CA GLY A 74 -4.99 -1.07 18.93
C GLY A 74 -5.31 0.08 17.96
N GLU A 75 -4.47 1.13 17.91
CA GLU A 75 -4.63 2.24 16.99
C GLU A 75 -4.34 1.80 15.55
N LEU A 76 -5.16 2.28 14.60
CA LEU A 76 -4.96 2.06 13.18
C LEU A 76 -4.30 3.27 12.53
N TYR A 77 -3.07 3.12 12.06
CA TYR A 77 -2.39 4.15 11.29
C TYR A 77 -2.75 4.04 9.82
N VAL A 78 -2.91 5.21 9.18
CA VAL A 78 -3.42 5.34 7.81
C VAL A 78 -2.56 6.28 7.00
N ALA A 79 -2.02 5.78 5.89
CA ALA A 79 -1.45 6.56 4.80
C ALA A 79 -2.56 6.85 3.79
N ASP A 80 -3.10 8.06 3.84
CA ASP A 80 -4.11 8.54 2.90
C ASP A 80 -3.45 9.34 1.77
N ALA A 81 -3.77 8.98 0.54
CA ALA A 81 -3.14 9.56 -0.65
C ALA A 81 -3.31 11.08 -0.80
N TYR A 82 -4.34 11.66 -0.17
CA TYR A 82 -4.63 13.09 -0.25
C TYR A 82 -4.58 13.79 1.11
N LEU A 83 -4.72 13.04 2.21
CA LEU A 83 -4.84 13.58 3.57
C LEU A 83 -3.62 13.31 4.45
N GLY A 84 -2.56 12.67 3.92
CA GLY A 84 -1.31 12.43 4.61
C GLY A 84 -1.37 11.27 5.60
N LEU A 85 -0.52 11.32 6.63
CA LEU A 85 -0.48 10.33 7.71
C LEU A 85 -1.54 10.67 8.77
N ARG A 86 -2.36 9.67 9.12
CA ARG A 86 -3.45 9.79 10.09
C ARG A 86 -3.48 8.59 11.03
N VAL A 87 -4.21 8.72 12.12
CA VAL A 87 -4.49 7.61 13.05
C VAL A 87 -5.98 7.53 13.34
N VAL A 88 -6.47 6.31 13.48
CA VAL A 88 -7.82 5.97 13.90
C VAL A 88 -7.77 5.26 15.24
N GLY A 89 -8.46 5.79 16.26
CA GLY A 89 -8.43 5.25 17.62
C GLY A 89 -9.14 6.16 18.63
N ASP A 90 -9.55 5.58 19.76
CA ASP A 90 -10.22 6.25 20.88
C ASP A 90 -9.16 6.65 21.93
N PRO A 91 -8.92 7.95 22.19
CA PRO A 91 -7.90 8.38 23.14
C PRO A 91 -8.23 8.03 24.61
N ASP A 92 -9.51 7.81 24.96
CA ASP A 92 -9.94 7.78 26.36
C ASP A 92 -10.57 6.43 26.80
N GLY A 93 -10.76 5.48 25.89
CA GLY A 93 -11.24 4.12 26.22
C GLY A 93 -12.66 4.03 26.80
N GLU A 94 -13.36 5.16 26.99
CA GLU A 94 -14.67 5.22 27.64
C GLU A 94 -15.85 5.33 26.67
N GLY A 95 -15.95 4.50 25.63
CA GLY A 95 -17.24 4.18 24.96
C GLY A 95 -18.13 5.36 24.50
N LYS A 96 -17.63 6.60 24.46
CA LYS A 96 -18.37 7.82 24.23
C LYS A 96 -18.04 8.28 22.82
N ASP A 97 -18.98 7.99 21.94
CA ASP A 97 -19.07 8.49 20.58
C ASP A 97 -17.87 8.15 19.67
N LYS A 98 -17.83 6.90 19.19
CA LYS A 98 -16.89 6.37 18.18
C LYS A 98 -16.97 7.08 16.81
N SER A 99 -17.73 8.16 16.69
CA SER A 99 -18.09 8.84 15.44
C SER A 99 -17.10 9.95 15.03
N ASN A 100 -16.06 10.21 15.83
CA ASN A 100 -15.03 11.24 15.56
C ASN A 100 -13.59 10.71 15.44
N ALA A 101 -13.40 9.49 14.96
CA ALA A 101 -12.22 8.71 15.30
C ALA A 101 -10.99 8.84 14.38
N THR A 102 -10.81 9.86 13.51
CA THR A 102 -9.57 9.98 12.67
C THR A 102 -8.79 11.29 12.84
N ARG A 103 -7.65 11.24 13.52
CA ARG A 103 -6.78 12.40 13.79
C ARG A 103 -5.66 12.54 12.75
N PRO A 104 -5.39 13.76 12.21
CA PRO A 104 -4.20 13.98 11.39
C PRO A 104 -2.92 13.88 12.23
N ILE A 105 -1.89 13.25 11.68
CA ILE A 105 -0.55 13.22 12.27
C ILE A 105 0.36 14.19 11.52
N ALA A 106 0.44 14.06 10.19
CA ALA A 106 1.27 14.93 9.37
C ALA A 106 0.76 15.01 7.94
N THR A 107 0.94 16.19 7.34
CA THR A 107 0.59 16.50 5.94
C THR A 107 1.79 17.01 5.15
N GLN A 108 2.96 17.17 5.79
CA GLN A 108 4.18 17.64 5.17
C GLN A 108 5.41 17.16 5.96
N ALA A 109 6.57 17.21 5.33
CA ALA A 109 7.88 17.01 5.95
C ALA A 109 8.88 17.97 5.30
N GLN A 110 9.76 18.59 6.10
CA GLN A 110 10.75 19.57 5.64
C GLN A 110 10.13 20.70 4.80
N GLY A 111 8.97 21.21 5.21
CA GLY A 111 8.23 22.26 4.49
C GLY A 111 7.59 21.84 3.15
N LEU A 112 7.74 20.57 2.73
CA LEU A 112 7.16 20.05 1.49
C LEU A 112 5.89 19.23 1.77
N PRO A 113 4.72 19.66 1.25
CA PRO A 113 3.46 18.92 1.41
C PRO A 113 3.53 17.51 0.81
N PHE A 114 2.86 16.58 1.47
CA PHE A 114 2.58 15.26 0.90
C PHE A 114 1.58 15.41 -0.25
N ARG A 115 1.83 14.71 -1.36
CA ARG A 115 0.91 14.70 -2.51
C ARG A 115 0.37 13.32 -2.83
N PHE A 116 1.08 12.28 -2.44
CA PHE A 116 0.69 10.91 -2.73
C PHE A 116 1.22 9.94 -1.67
N THR A 117 0.79 10.11 -0.42
CA THR A 117 1.12 9.16 0.66
C THR A 117 0.52 7.78 0.35
N ASN A 118 1.31 6.72 0.46
CA ASN A 118 0.92 5.45 -0.14
C ASN A 118 0.94 4.27 0.84
N SER A 119 2.12 3.79 1.22
CA SER A 119 2.22 2.63 2.11
C SER A 119 2.85 3.01 3.44
N LEU A 120 2.57 2.22 4.47
CA LEU A 120 3.18 2.34 5.78
C LEU A 120 3.36 0.97 6.42
N ASP A 121 4.31 0.90 7.34
CA ASP A 121 4.50 -0.22 8.26
C ASP A 121 4.95 0.31 9.63
N ILE A 122 4.72 -0.48 10.67
CA ILE A 122 4.98 -0.11 12.06
C ILE A 122 5.98 -1.09 12.65
N ASP A 123 7.04 -0.55 13.23
CA ASP A 123 7.86 -1.31 14.17
C ASP A 123 7.05 -1.56 15.43
N GLN A 124 6.51 -2.77 15.57
CA GLN A 124 5.67 -3.14 16.71
C GLN A 124 6.44 -3.09 18.04
N ASP A 125 7.78 -3.11 18.01
CA ASP A 125 8.60 -3.02 19.22
C ASP A 125 8.78 -1.59 19.72
N SER A 126 9.07 -0.65 18.83
CA SER A 126 9.29 0.74 19.21
C SER A 126 8.03 1.60 19.14
N GLY A 127 7.08 1.24 18.27
CA GLY A 127 5.92 2.05 17.86
C GLY A 127 6.25 3.04 16.74
N VAL A 128 7.47 3.03 16.20
CA VAL A 128 7.88 3.90 15.10
C VAL A 128 7.14 3.52 13.82
N ILE A 129 6.61 4.52 13.12
CA ILE A 129 5.93 4.35 11.84
C ILE A 129 6.86 4.76 10.70
N TYR A 130 6.99 3.89 9.72
CA TYR A 130 7.66 4.18 8.46
C TYR A 130 6.61 4.26 7.36
N PHE A 131 6.73 5.22 6.46
CA PHE A 131 5.73 5.43 5.40
C PHE A 131 6.32 6.10 4.16
N THR A 132 5.61 5.99 3.05
CA THR A 132 6.05 6.53 1.76
C THR A 132 5.15 7.65 1.25
N ASP A 133 5.76 8.61 0.56
CA ASP A 133 5.10 9.59 -0.31
C ASP A 133 5.58 9.29 -1.72
N SER A 134 4.71 8.76 -2.58
CA SER A 134 5.10 8.22 -3.88
C SER A 134 5.59 9.29 -4.85
N SER A 135 5.18 10.55 -4.65
CA SER A 135 5.60 11.69 -5.46
C SER A 135 5.23 12.98 -4.73
N THR A 136 6.07 14.02 -4.83
CA THR A 136 5.76 15.36 -4.32
C THR A 136 5.10 16.27 -5.38
N ARG A 137 4.92 15.77 -6.61
CA ARG A 137 4.42 16.54 -7.76
C ARG A 137 3.01 16.14 -8.18
N PHE A 138 2.80 14.85 -8.33
CA PHE A 138 1.55 14.23 -8.80
C PHE A 138 0.74 13.68 -7.63
N GLN A 139 -0.59 13.79 -7.73
CA GLN A 139 -1.52 13.12 -6.82
C GLN A 139 -1.88 11.72 -7.34
N ARG A 140 -2.58 10.92 -6.53
CA ARG A 140 -3.02 9.56 -6.89
C ARG A 140 -3.72 9.46 -8.25
N ARG A 141 -4.66 10.37 -8.54
CA ARG A 141 -5.37 10.39 -9.82
C ARG A 141 -4.46 10.57 -11.04
N GLU A 142 -3.24 11.08 -10.84
CA GLU A 142 -2.22 11.34 -11.86
C GLU A 142 -1.11 10.28 -11.86
N PHE A 143 -1.31 9.12 -11.22
CA PHE A 143 -0.25 8.12 -11.06
C PHE A 143 0.39 7.68 -12.40
N MET A 144 -0.38 7.61 -13.48
CA MET A 144 0.16 7.29 -14.81
C MET A 144 1.12 8.38 -15.31
N SER A 145 0.83 9.65 -15.05
CA SER A 145 1.71 10.77 -15.37
C SER A 145 3.00 10.69 -14.57
N ALA A 146 2.94 10.31 -13.29
CA ALA A 146 4.13 10.05 -12.48
C ALA A 146 5.01 8.93 -13.07
N VAL A 147 4.40 7.83 -13.53
CA VAL A 147 5.13 6.71 -14.16
C VAL A 147 5.70 7.11 -15.54
N ILE A 148 4.91 7.75 -16.39
CA ILE A 148 5.32 8.14 -17.76
C ILE A 148 6.43 9.19 -17.71
N SER A 149 6.29 10.21 -16.87
CA SER A 149 7.32 11.25 -16.69
C SER A 149 8.60 10.72 -16.02
N ARG A 150 8.58 9.48 -15.51
CA ARG A 150 9.61 8.90 -14.66
C ARG A 150 9.90 9.77 -13.45
N ASP A 151 8.84 10.18 -12.76
CA ASP A 151 8.97 10.93 -11.54
C ASP A 151 9.88 10.21 -10.54
N LYS A 152 10.76 10.99 -9.92
CA LYS A 152 11.76 10.53 -8.96
C LYS A 152 11.78 11.48 -7.77
N THR A 153 10.59 11.91 -7.34
CA THR A 153 10.45 12.81 -6.17
C THR A 153 9.91 12.09 -4.94
N GLY A 154 9.73 10.78 -5.01
CA GLY A 154 9.20 9.98 -3.92
C GLY A 154 10.15 9.94 -2.72
N ARG A 155 9.57 9.76 -1.53
CA ARG A 155 10.26 9.80 -0.24
C ARG A 155 9.88 8.61 0.64
N LEU A 156 10.85 8.12 1.40
CA LEU A 156 10.67 7.26 2.57
C LEU A 156 10.79 8.14 3.82
N MET A 157 9.84 8.01 4.74
CA MET A 157 9.75 8.83 5.94
C MET A 157 9.58 7.99 7.19
N LYS A 158 9.87 8.62 8.33
CA LYS A 158 9.75 8.07 9.67
C LYS A 158 8.99 9.04 10.57
N TYR A 159 8.12 8.50 11.41
CA TYR A 159 7.46 9.20 12.50
C TYR A 159 7.62 8.40 13.80
N ASP A 160 8.05 9.07 14.86
CA ASP A 160 8.16 8.50 16.21
C ASP A 160 7.11 9.15 17.13
N PRO A 161 6.02 8.43 17.47
CA PRO A 161 4.96 8.97 18.33
C PRO A 161 5.45 9.40 19.72
N LYS A 162 6.53 8.79 20.24
CA LYS A 162 7.03 9.04 21.61
C LYS A 162 7.83 10.33 21.69
N LYS A 163 8.54 10.70 20.63
CA LYS A 163 9.40 11.88 20.63
C LYS A 163 8.68 13.17 20.28
N LYS A 164 7.43 13.09 19.81
CA LYS A 164 6.67 14.23 19.25
C LYS A 164 7.49 15.05 18.24
N GLU A 165 8.46 14.41 17.59
CA GLU A 165 9.33 15.02 16.59
C GLU A 165 8.57 15.18 15.27
N GLU A 166 9.01 16.15 14.47
CA GLU A 166 8.57 16.28 13.09
C GLU A 166 8.92 15.04 12.27
N ILE A 167 8.23 14.87 11.13
CA ILE A 167 8.49 13.77 10.21
C ILE A 167 9.93 13.84 9.69
N GLN A 168 10.68 12.77 9.89
CA GLN A 168 12.04 12.63 9.34
C GLN A 168 11.98 12.01 7.94
N VAL A 169 12.65 12.62 6.96
CA VAL A 169 12.88 12.03 5.64
C VAL A 169 14.12 11.14 5.72
N LEU A 170 13.96 9.84 5.49
CA LEU A 170 15.04 8.84 5.56
C LEU A 170 15.76 8.64 4.23
N ALA A 171 14.99 8.70 3.14
CA ALA A 171 15.47 8.68 1.77
C ALA A 171 14.52 9.50 0.90
N ASP A 172 15.07 10.16 -0.09
CA ASP A 172 14.33 10.86 -1.14
C ASP A 172 14.77 10.33 -2.51
N SER A 173 14.33 11.02 -3.57
CA SER A 173 14.73 10.67 -4.93
C SER A 173 14.33 9.24 -5.32
N LEU A 174 13.21 8.74 -4.79
CA LEU A 174 12.68 7.42 -5.10
C LEU A 174 11.68 7.51 -6.26
N SER A 175 11.69 6.51 -7.14
CA SER A 175 10.84 6.47 -8.33
C SER A 175 9.53 5.73 -8.06
N PHE A 176 8.57 6.44 -7.48
CA PHE A 176 7.26 5.90 -7.08
C PHE A 176 7.41 4.76 -6.05
N PRO A 177 7.87 5.06 -4.81
CA PRO A 177 7.89 4.10 -3.71
C PRO A 177 6.44 3.78 -3.31
N ASN A 178 5.96 2.62 -3.75
CA ASN A 178 4.55 2.24 -3.67
C ASN A 178 4.29 1.37 -2.44
N GLY A 179 4.99 0.24 -2.32
CA GLY A 179 4.90 -0.67 -1.16
C GLY A 179 6.04 -0.48 -0.17
N LEU A 180 5.77 -0.76 1.11
CA LEU A 180 6.75 -0.75 2.19
C LEU A 180 6.53 -1.94 3.14
N ALA A 181 7.59 -2.62 3.54
CA ALA A 181 7.54 -3.63 4.62
C ALA A 181 8.79 -3.59 5.49
N LEU A 182 8.59 -3.68 6.80
CA LEU A 182 9.64 -3.78 7.79
C LEU A 182 10.05 -5.25 7.99
N SER A 183 11.36 -5.47 7.98
CA SER A 183 11.97 -6.75 8.37
C SER A 183 11.53 -7.15 9.78
N LYS A 184 11.45 -8.46 10.03
CA LYS A 184 10.97 -8.97 11.32
C LYS A 184 11.74 -8.40 12.53
N ASN A 185 13.05 -8.21 12.39
CA ASN A 185 13.91 -7.71 13.46
C ASN A 185 14.10 -6.19 13.43
N GLY A 186 13.39 -5.46 12.56
CA GLY A 186 13.52 -4.00 12.44
C GLY A 186 14.92 -3.53 11.99
N SER A 187 15.68 -4.36 11.27
CA SER A 187 17.02 -3.99 10.78
C SER A 187 17.01 -3.26 9.44
N PHE A 188 16.02 -3.54 8.60
CA PHE A 188 15.83 -2.91 7.29
C PHE A 188 14.36 -2.81 6.90
N LEU A 189 14.09 -1.98 5.88
CA LEU A 189 12.83 -1.84 5.17
C LEU A 189 13.02 -2.31 3.71
N LEU A 190 12.04 -3.02 3.17
CA LEU A 190 11.91 -3.24 1.72
C LEU A 190 10.93 -2.23 1.14
N ILE A 191 11.31 -1.64 0.00
CA ILE A 191 10.52 -0.65 -0.72
C ILE A 191 10.28 -1.16 -2.13
N ALA A 192 9.01 -1.19 -2.53
CA ALA A 192 8.64 -1.56 -3.89
C ALA A 192 8.63 -0.30 -4.78
N GLU A 193 9.63 -0.18 -5.66
CA GLU A 193 9.81 0.97 -6.55
C GLU A 193 9.12 0.71 -7.90
N THR A 194 7.92 1.27 -8.09
CA THR A 194 7.02 0.90 -9.19
C THR A 194 7.58 1.28 -10.55
N THR A 195 8.03 2.52 -10.74
CA THR A 195 8.42 3.05 -12.05
C THR A 195 9.66 2.34 -12.63
N THR A 196 10.61 1.97 -11.77
CA THR A 196 11.83 1.24 -12.17
C THR A 196 11.67 -0.28 -12.11
N CYS A 197 10.58 -0.75 -11.49
CA CYS A 197 10.27 -2.17 -11.27
C CYS A 197 11.33 -2.87 -10.43
N ARG A 198 11.67 -2.31 -9.28
CA ARG A 198 12.72 -2.84 -8.39
C ARG A 198 12.20 -3.02 -6.98
N ILE A 199 12.89 -3.88 -6.22
CA ILE A 199 12.84 -3.86 -4.76
C ILE A 199 14.12 -3.18 -4.28
N LEU A 200 13.95 -2.17 -3.43
CA LEU A 200 15.04 -1.52 -2.72
C LEU A 200 15.06 -2.01 -1.28
N ARG A 201 16.25 -2.10 -0.68
CA ARG A 201 16.42 -2.27 0.75
C ARG A 201 17.01 -1.00 1.35
N TYR A 202 16.36 -0.46 2.38
CA TYR A 202 16.90 0.60 3.22
C TYR A 202 17.31 0.03 4.58
N TRP A 203 18.60 0.11 4.89
CA TRP A 203 19.15 -0.35 6.17
C TRP A 203 18.88 0.67 7.28
N LEU A 204 18.05 0.29 8.26
CA LEU A 204 17.87 1.04 9.50
C LEU A 204 19.06 0.84 10.45
N ARG A 205 19.64 -0.36 10.41
CA ARG A 205 20.88 -0.74 11.10
C ARG A 205 21.79 -1.45 10.12
N LYS A 206 22.91 -0.82 9.77
CA LYS A 206 23.87 -1.41 8.84
C LYS A 206 24.59 -2.58 9.51
N PRO A 207 24.69 -3.75 8.85
CA PRO A 207 25.44 -4.89 9.40
C PRO A 207 26.94 -4.59 9.48
N HIS A 208 27.47 -3.85 8.49
CA HIS A 208 28.85 -3.38 8.45
C HIS A 208 28.92 -1.92 7.96
N ALA A 209 29.99 -1.19 8.31
CA ALA A 209 30.13 0.23 7.95
C ALA A 209 30.12 0.46 6.42
N ALA A 210 30.65 -0.50 5.64
CA ALA A 210 30.70 -0.44 4.18
C ALA A 210 29.35 -0.70 3.50
N THR A 211 28.33 -1.19 4.22
CA THR A 211 27.02 -1.45 3.64
C THR A 211 26.36 -0.14 3.19
N PRO A 212 25.91 -0.02 1.94
CA PRO A 212 25.18 1.16 1.49
C PRO A 212 23.91 1.34 2.32
N THR A 213 23.47 2.58 2.54
CA THR A 213 22.23 2.83 3.28
C THR A 213 21.00 2.35 2.50
N LEU A 214 21.03 2.50 1.18
CA LEU A 214 19.97 2.09 0.26
C LEU A 214 20.59 1.29 -0.88
N GLU A 215 20.04 0.11 -1.17
CA GLU A 215 20.51 -0.77 -2.25
C GLU A 215 19.37 -1.39 -3.05
N VAL A 216 19.65 -1.76 -4.30
CA VAL A 216 18.71 -2.54 -5.12
C VAL A 216 18.94 -4.02 -4.83
N VAL A 217 17.91 -4.73 -4.38
CA VAL A 217 18.01 -6.16 -4.04
C VAL A 217 17.37 -7.07 -5.08
N ALA A 218 16.41 -6.56 -5.86
CA ALA A 218 15.81 -7.33 -6.95
C ALA A 218 15.31 -6.44 -8.10
N GLN A 219 15.40 -6.97 -9.32
CA GLN A 219 14.75 -6.43 -10.50
C GLN A 219 13.52 -7.27 -10.83
N LEU A 220 12.38 -6.62 -11.09
CA LEU A 220 11.08 -7.27 -11.22
C LEU A 220 10.61 -7.35 -12.68
N PRO A 221 9.81 -8.37 -13.03
CA PRO A 221 9.26 -8.55 -14.37
C PRO A 221 8.05 -7.63 -14.65
N GLY A 222 7.52 -6.95 -13.64
CA GLY A 222 6.32 -6.13 -13.70
C GLY A 222 6.37 -4.96 -12.73
N PHE A 223 5.31 -4.16 -12.75
CA PHE A 223 5.13 -3.02 -11.86
C PHE A 223 4.74 -3.53 -10.47
N PRO A 224 5.62 -3.41 -9.45
CA PRO A 224 5.26 -3.78 -8.09
C PRO A 224 4.24 -2.82 -7.48
N ASP A 225 3.48 -3.35 -6.53
CA ASP A 225 2.55 -2.60 -5.69
C ASP A 225 2.91 -2.83 -4.21
N ASN A 226 1.97 -3.19 -3.33
CA ASN A 226 2.27 -3.43 -1.93
C ASN A 226 3.17 -4.66 -1.68
N ILE A 227 4.02 -4.55 -0.67
CA ILE A 227 4.82 -5.64 -0.09
C ILE A 227 4.37 -5.86 1.35
N LYS A 228 4.17 -7.12 1.77
CA LYS A 228 3.71 -7.49 3.11
C LYS A 228 4.53 -8.65 3.64
N ARG A 229 4.98 -8.55 4.89
CA ARG A 229 5.74 -9.61 5.57
C ARG A 229 4.88 -10.86 5.74
N ILE A 230 5.48 -12.03 5.55
CA ILE A 230 4.84 -13.34 5.76
C ILE A 230 4.84 -13.66 7.27
N PRO A 231 3.69 -14.00 7.88
CA PRO A 231 3.64 -14.50 9.25
C PRO A 231 4.38 -15.84 9.36
N ARG A 232 5.18 -16.03 10.43
CA ARG A 232 6.02 -17.25 10.57
C ARG A 232 5.23 -18.57 10.63
N GLU A 233 3.94 -18.52 10.96
CA GLU A 233 3.08 -19.70 11.05
C GLU A 233 2.83 -20.40 9.69
N GLY A 234 3.19 -19.77 8.57
CA GLY A 234 2.99 -20.28 7.21
C GLY A 234 4.21 -20.94 6.52
N GLY A 235 5.33 -21.14 7.24
CA GLY A 235 6.49 -21.87 6.72
C GLY A 235 7.41 -21.04 5.81
N GLY A 236 8.46 -20.47 6.42
CA GLY A 236 9.53 -19.70 5.77
C GLY A 236 9.21 -18.20 5.73
N GLY A 237 10.01 -17.38 6.42
CA GLY A 237 9.81 -15.92 6.52
C GLY A 237 9.88 -15.17 5.17
N GLY A 238 10.22 -13.89 5.21
CA GLY A 238 10.23 -13.05 4.02
C GLY A 238 8.89 -12.35 3.76
N PHE A 239 8.57 -12.13 2.48
CA PHE A 239 7.53 -11.18 2.07
C PHE A 239 6.73 -11.66 0.86
N TRP A 240 5.47 -11.25 0.80
CA TRP A 240 4.66 -11.25 -0.42
C TRP A 240 4.69 -9.88 -1.06
N LEU A 241 4.96 -9.84 -2.36
CA LEU A 241 4.91 -8.63 -3.18
C LEU A 241 3.82 -8.76 -4.25
N ALA A 242 2.87 -7.85 -4.25
CA ALA A 242 1.86 -7.74 -5.29
C ALA A 242 2.46 -7.23 -6.61
N LEU A 243 2.07 -7.83 -7.73
CA LEU A 243 2.40 -7.33 -9.06
C LEU A 243 1.14 -6.78 -9.75
N HIS A 244 1.14 -5.47 -9.95
CA HIS A 244 0.02 -4.76 -10.57
C HIS A 244 -0.20 -5.19 -12.02
N SER A 245 0.87 -5.23 -12.81
CA SER A 245 0.82 -5.72 -14.18
C SER A 245 2.22 -6.09 -14.70
N LYS A 246 2.26 -6.91 -15.75
CA LYS A 246 3.51 -7.18 -16.47
C LYS A 246 4.01 -5.91 -17.15
N ARG A 247 5.33 -5.69 -17.11
CA ARG A 247 5.96 -4.62 -17.89
C ARG A 247 6.16 -5.10 -19.32
N GLY A 248 5.12 -4.96 -20.13
CA GLY A 248 5.12 -5.34 -21.54
C GLY A 248 6.28 -4.70 -22.31
N ARG A 249 6.86 -5.44 -23.27
CA ARG A 249 8.02 -4.98 -24.07
C ARG A 249 7.72 -3.68 -24.81
N LEU A 250 6.52 -3.56 -25.40
CA LEU A 250 6.06 -2.37 -26.10
C LEU A 250 5.98 -1.15 -25.18
N LEU A 251 5.37 -1.30 -24.00
CA LEU A 251 5.29 -0.21 -23.02
C LEU A 251 6.68 0.19 -22.52
N ARG A 252 7.57 -0.78 -22.28
CA ARG A 252 8.96 -0.53 -21.88
C ARG A 252 9.70 0.28 -22.96
N TRP A 253 9.53 -0.11 -24.22
CA TRP A 253 10.11 0.59 -25.37
C TRP A 253 9.52 2.00 -25.52
N ALA A 254 8.19 2.14 -25.46
CA ALA A 254 7.53 3.43 -25.57
C ALA A 254 7.97 4.42 -24.48
N LEU A 255 8.06 3.95 -23.23
CA LEU A 255 8.56 4.72 -22.10
C LEU A 255 10.08 4.97 -22.13
N SER A 256 10.82 4.36 -23.06
CA SER A 256 12.26 4.58 -23.25
C SER A 256 12.56 5.80 -24.12
N LEU A 257 11.62 6.19 -24.99
CA LEU A 257 11.77 7.30 -25.92
C LEU A 257 11.30 8.62 -25.28
N PRO A 258 12.16 9.62 -25.05
CA PRO A 258 11.78 10.88 -24.39
C PRO A 258 10.65 11.62 -25.13
N TRP A 259 10.74 11.74 -26.45
CA TRP A 259 9.74 12.43 -27.27
C TRP A 259 8.35 11.78 -27.16
N LEU A 260 8.29 10.44 -27.10
CA LEU A 260 7.02 9.72 -27.02
C LEU A 260 6.39 9.88 -25.63
N ARG A 261 7.19 9.99 -24.56
CA ARG A 261 6.70 10.32 -23.23
C ARG A 261 6.04 11.70 -23.19
N GLU A 262 6.67 12.70 -23.80
CA GLU A 262 6.09 14.06 -23.92
C GLU A 262 4.76 14.05 -24.66
N VAL A 263 4.67 13.30 -25.77
CA VAL A 263 3.40 13.10 -26.48
C VAL A 263 2.37 12.44 -25.56
N LEU A 264 2.70 11.33 -24.92
CA LEU A 264 1.78 10.61 -24.03
C LEU A 264 1.27 11.47 -22.85
N LEU A 265 2.08 12.43 -22.37
CA LEU A 265 1.68 13.37 -21.32
C LEU A 265 0.75 14.49 -21.82
N ARG A 266 0.83 14.87 -23.09
CA ARG A 266 0.03 15.95 -23.70
C ARG A 266 -1.29 15.48 -24.30
N VAL A 267 -1.39 14.21 -24.66
CA VAL A 267 -2.62 13.67 -25.26
C VAL A 267 -3.71 13.62 -24.17
N PRO A 268 -4.89 14.22 -24.37
CA PRO A 268 -6.00 14.22 -23.40
C PRO A 268 -6.72 12.87 -23.30
N PHE A 269 -6.08 11.77 -23.72
CA PHE A 269 -6.63 10.44 -23.61
C PHE A 269 -6.44 9.94 -22.18
N ASN A 270 -7.50 9.41 -21.58
CA ASN A 270 -7.38 8.79 -20.27
C ASN A 270 -6.64 7.45 -20.41
N LEU A 271 -5.30 7.52 -20.35
CA LEU A 271 -4.40 6.38 -20.46
C LEU A 271 -4.77 5.28 -19.45
N GLN A 272 -5.15 5.63 -18.21
CA GLN A 272 -5.59 4.65 -17.22
C GLN A 272 -6.77 3.82 -17.72
N LYS A 273 -7.82 4.47 -18.25
CA LYS A 273 -8.99 3.79 -18.83
C LYS A 273 -8.61 2.93 -20.03
N ALA A 274 -7.72 3.43 -20.89
CA ALA A 274 -7.22 2.67 -22.03
C ALA A 274 -6.46 1.41 -21.57
N THR A 275 -5.58 1.51 -20.57
CA THR A 275 -4.86 0.35 -20.02
C THR A 275 -5.83 -0.66 -19.41
N VAL A 276 -6.87 -0.19 -18.70
CA VAL A 276 -7.91 -1.06 -18.14
C VAL A 276 -8.68 -1.77 -19.26
N LEU A 277 -9.06 -1.08 -20.33
CA LEU A 277 -9.76 -1.67 -21.46
C LEU A 277 -8.89 -2.72 -22.17
N LEU A 278 -7.64 -2.37 -22.49
CA LEU A 278 -6.67 -3.26 -23.12
C LEU A 278 -6.33 -4.47 -22.24
N SER A 279 -6.34 -4.31 -20.91
CA SER A 279 -6.08 -5.42 -19.99
C SER A 279 -7.11 -6.55 -20.08
N LYS A 280 -8.31 -6.29 -20.61
CA LYS A 280 -9.32 -7.35 -20.86
C LYS A 280 -8.86 -8.34 -21.94
N LEU A 281 -7.94 -7.92 -22.80
CA LEU A 281 -7.31 -8.72 -23.85
C LEU A 281 -6.01 -9.39 -23.37
N SER A 282 -5.59 -9.16 -22.13
CA SER A 282 -4.35 -9.72 -21.57
C SER A 282 -4.32 -11.25 -21.65
N PRO A 283 -3.09 -11.83 -21.67
CA PRO A 283 -2.90 -13.27 -21.61
C PRO A 283 -3.68 -13.88 -20.45
N ARG A 284 -4.16 -15.11 -20.64
CA ARG A 284 -4.87 -15.87 -19.59
C ARG A 284 -3.97 -16.18 -18.40
N VAL A 285 -2.64 -16.17 -18.55
CA VAL A 285 -1.70 -16.46 -17.46
C VAL A 285 -0.93 -15.20 -17.06
N GLN A 286 -1.07 -14.81 -15.80
CA GLN A 286 -0.45 -13.61 -15.24
C GLN A 286 0.25 -13.94 -13.92
N VAL A 287 1.45 -13.39 -13.71
CA VAL A 287 2.09 -13.40 -12.39
C VAL A 287 1.44 -12.28 -11.59
N ILE A 288 0.84 -12.62 -10.46
CA ILE A 288 0.05 -11.70 -9.64
C ILE A 288 0.73 -11.38 -8.30
N ALA A 289 1.62 -12.26 -7.85
CA ALA A 289 2.38 -12.08 -6.62
C ALA A 289 3.77 -12.71 -6.76
N LEU A 290 4.74 -12.17 -6.03
CA LEU A 290 6.08 -12.76 -5.87
C LEU A 290 6.33 -13.02 -4.39
N ARG A 291 6.96 -14.16 -4.10
CA ARG A 291 7.51 -14.45 -2.78
C ARG A 291 8.96 -13.97 -2.76
N VAL A 292 9.28 -13.17 -1.76
CA VAL A 292 10.59 -12.53 -1.59
C VAL A 292 11.21 -13.01 -0.28
N SER A 293 12.48 -13.38 -0.26
CA SER A 293 13.19 -13.76 0.97
C SER A 293 13.50 -12.56 1.85
N GLU A 294 14.04 -12.79 3.05
CA GLU A 294 14.57 -11.72 3.92
C GLU A 294 15.76 -11.00 3.25
N GLU A 295 16.51 -11.76 2.45
CA GLU A 295 17.63 -11.30 1.64
C GLU A 295 17.16 -10.53 0.39
N GLY A 296 15.86 -10.36 0.19
CA GLY A 296 15.30 -9.57 -0.90
C GLY A 296 15.29 -10.31 -2.24
N GLU A 297 15.57 -11.61 -2.24
CA GLU A 297 15.62 -12.45 -3.43
C GLU A 297 14.23 -12.96 -3.79
N ILE A 298 13.95 -13.12 -5.08
CA ILE A 298 12.69 -13.69 -5.55
C ILE A 298 12.78 -15.21 -5.45
N VAL A 299 12.08 -15.80 -4.47
CA VAL A 299 12.09 -17.24 -4.20
C VAL A 299 10.85 -17.97 -4.73
N GLY A 300 9.86 -17.23 -5.24
CA GLY A 300 8.66 -17.83 -5.81
C GLY A 300 7.77 -16.82 -6.51
N ALA A 301 6.81 -17.34 -7.29
CA ALA A 301 5.86 -16.52 -8.02
C ALA A 301 4.49 -17.21 -8.05
N LEU A 302 3.45 -16.48 -7.68
CA LEU A 302 2.08 -16.94 -7.83
C LEU A 302 1.55 -16.56 -9.21
N GLN A 303 1.19 -17.57 -9.99
CA GLN A 303 0.55 -17.40 -11.29
C GLN A 303 -0.95 -17.61 -11.18
N TYR A 304 -1.71 -16.73 -11.81
CA TYR A 304 -3.15 -16.85 -11.96
C TYR A 304 -3.50 -17.19 -13.41
N GLN A 305 -4.33 -18.22 -13.58
CA GLN A 305 -4.91 -18.60 -14.86
C GLN A 305 -6.36 -18.10 -14.93
N GLY A 306 -6.59 -17.02 -15.66
CA GLY A 306 -7.90 -16.41 -15.86
C GLY A 306 -7.80 -14.96 -16.26
N ARG A 307 -8.97 -14.33 -16.47
CA ARG A 307 -9.07 -12.89 -16.81
C ARG A 307 -9.81 -12.07 -15.74
N ASN A 308 -10.30 -12.73 -14.70
CA ASN A 308 -11.18 -12.11 -13.70
C ASN A 308 -10.39 -11.38 -12.61
N LEU A 309 -9.12 -11.73 -12.42
CA LEU A 309 -8.20 -11.04 -11.50
C LEU A 309 -7.15 -10.26 -12.30
N ARG A 310 -7.04 -8.96 -12.02
CA ARG A 310 -6.13 -8.02 -12.70
C ARG A 310 -5.82 -6.83 -11.79
N PHE A 311 -4.73 -6.12 -12.09
CA PHE A 311 -4.33 -4.93 -11.33
C PHE A 311 -4.25 -5.20 -9.82
N VAL A 312 -3.56 -6.28 -9.48
CA VAL A 312 -3.40 -6.73 -8.09
C VAL A 312 -2.55 -5.71 -7.35
N SER A 313 -3.12 -5.13 -6.29
CA SER A 313 -2.46 -4.11 -5.48
C SER A 313 -1.91 -4.63 -4.18
N GLU A 314 -2.45 -5.74 -3.69
CA GLU A 314 -2.07 -6.25 -2.38
C GLU A 314 -2.29 -7.74 -2.30
N VAL A 315 -1.38 -8.39 -1.58
CA VAL A 315 -1.38 -9.81 -1.35
C VAL A 315 -0.98 -10.01 0.10
N LYS A 316 -1.83 -10.66 0.88
CA LYS A 316 -1.59 -10.90 2.31
C LYS A 316 -1.90 -12.34 2.67
N GLU A 317 -0.95 -12.97 3.34
CA GLU A 317 -1.12 -14.31 3.86
C GLU A 317 -1.77 -14.28 5.25
N SER A 318 -2.79 -15.13 5.44
CA SER A 318 -3.48 -15.32 6.71
C SER A 318 -4.25 -16.64 6.68
N ASP A 319 -4.20 -17.41 7.77
CA ASP A 319 -4.94 -18.67 7.95
C ASP A 319 -4.70 -19.69 6.81
N GLY A 320 -3.47 -19.80 6.32
CA GLY A 320 -3.11 -20.69 5.20
C GLY A 320 -3.75 -20.30 3.86
N LYS A 321 -4.20 -19.06 3.74
CA LYS A 321 -4.79 -18.48 2.53
C LYS A 321 -4.06 -17.20 2.17
N LEU A 322 -4.05 -16.92 0.87
CA LEU A 322 -3.56 -15.69 0.30
C LEU A 322 -4.75 -14.85 -0.15
N TRP A 323 -4.93 -13.72 0.52
CA TRP A 323 -5.95 -12.72 0.22
C TRP A 323 -5.40 -11.74 -0.79
N ILE A 324 -6.14 -11.51 -1.88
CA ILE A 324 -5.66 -10.75 -3.02
C ILE A 324 -6.60 -9.57 -3.27
N GLY A 325 -6.06 -8.35 -3.15
CA GLY A 325 -6.75 -7.10 -3.43
C GLY A 325 -6.43 -6.56 -4.83
N SER A 326 -7.37 -5.81 -5.40
CA SER A 326 -7.20 -5.11 -6.67
C SER A 326 -7.73 -3.69 -6.57
N VAL A 327 -7.06 -2.74 -7.23
CA VAL A 327 -7.48 -1.33 -7.25
C VAL A 327 -8.78 -1.11 -8.03
N VAL A 328 -9.13 -2.04 -8.93
CA VAL A 328 -10.25 -1.84 -9.89
C VAL A 328 -11.36 -2.86 -9.76
N LEU A 329 -11.21 -3.87 -8.92
CA LEU A 329 -12.22 -4.93 -8.76
C LEU A 329 -12.98 -4.74 -7.43
N PRO A 330 -14.31 -4.93 -7.43
CA PRO A 330 -15.14 -4.75 -6.23
C PRO A 330 -15.14 -5.99 -5.32
N PHE A 331 -14.20 -6.91 -5.48
CA PHE A 331 -14.14 -8.18 -4.75
C PHE A 331 -12.69 -8.56 -4.43
N LEU A 332 -12.52 -9.42 -3.42
CA LEU A 332 -11.24 -10.02 -3.06
C LEU A 332 -11.07 -11.37 -3.75
N GLY A 333 -9.86 -11.63 -4.23
CA GLY A 333 -9.43 -12.98 -4.57
C GLY A 333 -8.98 -13.72 -3.32
N VAL A 334 -9.22 -15.03 -3.28
CA VAL A 334 -8.71 -15.91 -2.22
C VAL A 334 -8.06 -17.11 -2.89
N HIS A 335 -6.81 -17.39 -2.52
CA HIS A 335 -6.07 -18.56 -2.98
C HIS A 335 -5.64 -19.39 -1.77
N SER A 336 -5.89 -20.70 -1.80
CA SER A 336 -5.49 -21.59 -0.69
C SER A 336 -4.03 -21.99 -0.86
N LEU A 337 -3.24 -21.90 0.20
CA LEU A 337 -1.82 -22.27 0.20
C LEU A 337 -1.58 -23.73 0.61
N ARG A 338 -2.65 -24.50 0.91
CA ARG A 338 -2.52 -25.93 1.24
C ARG A 338 -2.23 -26.73 -0.03
N GLY A 339 -1.05 -27.36 -0.08
CA GLY A 339 -0.70 -28.38 -1.09
C GLY A 339 0.35 -27.98 -2.14
N THR A 340 1.23 -27.02 -1.86
CA THR A 340 2.41 -26.74 -2.69
C THR A 340 3.71 -27.14 -2.00
#